data_AF-A0A7S1Z3D2-F1
#
_entry.id   AF-A0A7S1Z3D2-F1
#
_cell.length_a   1.000
_cell.length_b   1.000
_cell.length_c   1.000
_cell.angle_alpha   90.00
_cell.angle_beta   90.00
_cell.angle_gamma   90.00
#
_symmetry.space_group_name_H-M   'P 1'
#
loop_
_entity.id
_entity.type
_entity.pdbx_description
1 polymer ?
#
loop_
_entity_poly.entity_id
_entity_poly.type
_entity_poly.pdbx_seq_one_letter_code
_entity_poly.pdbx_strand_id
1 'polypeptide(L)'
;ASLMLRRRWDEARVRLDSHPEEASRWVVVVDAADTDHADADAADGDGDRDGDGPHRHRRRRPLLPLHLACIASRDVPLDFLRALLSAHGDAARAGGGEHDALPLHLACQHGAGEGTVALLLSAYPEGTRETDDFGLLPIHLAVTEGASTAVVDLLLRSHPAGARAPDRRKNTPLDYVGASFHPNRDEVTALLEGAAIEGREEEERRRRRRESAAEGQGYYTFSSVAKASGEVAGRIIELIVGV
;
A
#
# COMPACT_ATOMS: atom_id res chain seq x y z
N ALA A 1 12.85 -20.97 -8.97
CA ALA A 1 11.56 -21.69 -8.87
C ALA A 1 11.60 -22.86 -7.89
N SER A 2 12.15 -24.00 -8.33
CA SER A 2 11.95 -25.29 -7.67
C SER A 2 12.49 -25.36 -6.24
N LEU A 3 13.59 -24.64 -5.93
CA LEU A 3 14.15 -24.63 -4.57
C LEU A 3 13.26 -23.88 -3.56
N MET A 4 12.67 -22.75 -3.96
CA MET A 4 11.75 -21.97 -3.11
C MET A 4 10.44 -22.72 -2.89
N LEU A 5 9.89 -23.30 -3.97
CA LEU A 5 8.67 -24.14 -3.89
C LEU A 5 8.88 -25.40 -3.03
N ARG A 6 10.10 -25.95 -3.02
CA ARG A 6 10.50 -27.07 -2.16
C ARG A 6 11.00 -26.63 -0.78
N ARG A 7 10.91 -25.35 -0.42
CA ARG A 7 11.35 -24.77 0.87
C ARG A 7 12.82 -25.03 1.22
N ARG A 8 13.67 -25.25 0.22
CA ARG A 8 15.13 -25.43 0.39
C ARG A 8 15.83 -24.06 0.43
N TRP A 9 15.53 -23.29 1.47
CA TRP A 9 15.98 -21.89 1.61
C TRP A 9 17.49 -21.75 1.69
N ASP A 10 18.18 -22.68 2.36
CA ASP A 10 19.64 -22.65 2.49
C ASP A 10 20.34 -22.82 1.14
N GLU A 11 19.84 -23.71 0.29
CA GLU A 11 20.37 -23.90 -1.06
C GLU A 11 20.00 -22.75 -1.99
N ALA A 12 18.81 -22.19 -1.84
CA ALA A 12 18.44 -20.98 -2.53
C ALA A 12 19.36 -19.81 -2.12
N ARG A 13 19.76 -19.74 -0.84
CA ARG A 13 20.71 -18.75 -0.32
C ARG A 13 22.11 -18.97 -0.86
N VAL A 14 22.65 -20.18 -0.83
CA VAL A 14 23.97 -20.49 -1.42
C VAL A 14 24.00 -20.15 -2.91
N ARG A 15 22.90 -20.40 -3.62
CA ARG A 15 22.76 -20.01 -5.03
C ARG A 15 22.70 -18.49 -5.21
N LEU A 16 21.99 -17.79 -4.32
CA LEU A 16 21.90 -16.33 -4.33
C LEU A 16 23.25 -15.66 -4.02
N ASP A 17 23.98 -16.17 -3.03
CA ASP A 17 25.30 -15.67 -2.64
C ASP A 17 26.34 -15.88 -3.75
N SER A 18 26.20 -16.96 -4.53
CA SER A 18 27.10 -17.26 -5.66
C SER A 18 26.73 -16.53 -6.95
N HIS A 19 25.45 -16.19 -7.16
CA HIS A 19 24.95 -15.58 -8.39
C HIS A 19 23.84 -14.55 -8.09
N PRO A 20 24.17 -13.39 -7.48
CA PRO A 20 23.20 -12.38 -7.09
C PRO A 20 22.45 -11.77 -8.29
N GLU A 21 23.09 -11.68 -9.45
CA GLU A 21 22.51 -11.20 -10.70
C GLU A 21 21.43 -12.13 -11.28
N GLU A 22 21.42 -13.41 -10.91
CA GLU A 22 20.35 -14.32 -11.31
C GLU A 22 19.06 -14.09 -10.52
N ALA A 23 19.12 -13.41 -9.36
CA ALA A 23 17.94 -13.13 -8.54
C ALA A 23 16.88 -12.30 -9.28
N SER A 24 17.29 -11.41 -10.18
CA SER A 24 16.35 -10.67 -11.04
C SER A 24 15.85 -11.50 -12.24
N ARG A 25 16.52 -12.62 -12.55
CA ARG A 25 16.30 -13.46 -13.73
C ARG A 25 15.68 -14.82 -13.43
N TRP A 26 15.50 -15.17 -12.16
CA TRP A 26 14.68 -16.29 -11.71
C TRP A 26 13.19 -15.99 -11.95
N VAL A 27 12.85 -15.78 -13.22
CA VAL A 27 11.50 -15.71 -13.73
C VAL A 27 10.95 -17.12 -13.68
N VAL A 28 9.91 -17.31 -12.89
CA VAL A 28 9.21 -18.58 -12.80
C VAL A 28 7.91 -18.41 -13.53
N VAL A 29 7.76 -19.16 -14.62
CA VAL A 29 6.45 -19.47 -15.16
C VAL A 29 5.84 -20.43 -14.14
N VAL A 30 4.96 -19.90 -13.29
CA VAL A 30 4.06 -20.75 -12.50
C VAL A 30 2.99 -21.15 -13.51
N ASP A 31 2.99 -22.41 -13.95
CA ASP A 31 1.88 -22.91 -14.76
C ASP A 31 0.60 -22.70 -13.95
N ALA A 32 -0.42 -22.14 -14.59
CA ALA A 32 -1.67 -21.67 -13.99
C ALA A 32 -2.54 -22.79 -13.34
N ALA A 33 -1.98 -23.99 -13.18
CA ALA A 33 -2.65 -25.17 -12.64
C ALA A 33 -2.38 -25.40 -11.13
N ASP A 34 -1.38 -24.73 -10.53
CA ASP A 34 -0.99 -24.98 -9.13
C ASP A 34 -1.56 -23.93 -8.13
N THR A 35 -2.32 -22.94 -8.59
CA THR A 35 -3.05 -21.99 -7.74
C THR A 35 -4.54 -22.33 -7.66
N ASP A 36 -4.89 -23.62 -7.60
CA ASP A 36 -6.18 -24.01 -7.05
C ASP A 36 -6.07 -23.91 -5.53
N HIS A 37 -6.53 -22.81 -4.93
CA HIS A 37 -7.21 -22.80 -3.63
C HIS A 37 -7.75 -21.40 -3.28
N ALA A 38 -9.06 -21.40 -3.00
CA ALA A 38 -9.89 -20.36 -2.39
C ALA A 38 -10.43 -19.24 -3.28
N ASP A 39 -11.05 -19.62 -4.40
CA ASP A 39 -12.38 -19.07 -4.70
C ASP A 39 -13.36 -19.55 -3.61
N ALA A 40 -13.39 -18.85 -2.49
CA ALA A 40 -14.42 -18.99 -1.47
C ALA A 40 -15.15 -17.65 -1.35
N ASP A 41 -16.45 -17.69 -1.70
CA ASP A 41 -17.44 -16.63 -1.55
C ASP A 41 -17.45 -15.51 -2.61
N ALA A 42 -17.48 -15.92 -3.88
CA ALA A 42 -18.34 -15.24 -4.87
C ALA A 42 -19.74 -15.88 -4.82
N ALA A 43 -20.50 -15.58 -3.75
CA ALA A 43 -21.92 -15.89 -3.70
C ALA A 43 -22.69 -14.91 -4.59
N ASP A 44 -23.43 -15.49 -5.52
CA ASP A 44 -24.34 -14.88 -6.49
C ASP A 44 -25.29 -13.82 -5.93
N GLY A 45 -25.57 -12.80 -6.74
CA GLY A 45 -26.63 -11.83 -6.48
C GLY A 45 -26.67 -10.65 -7.44
N ASP A 46 -26.98 -10.93 -8.71
CA ASP A 46 -27.74 -10.11 -9.68
C ASP A 46 -27.47 -8.61 -9.88
N GLY A 47 -27.30 -8.23 -11.15
CA GLY A 47 -27.65 -6.89 -11.64
C GLY A 47 -26.77 -6.34 -12.75
N ASP A 48 -27.09 -6.72 -13.99
CA ASP A 48 -26.90 -5.97 -15.24
C ASP A 48 -26.05 -4.68 -15.19
N ARG A 49 -24.98 -4.65 -16.00
CA ARG A 49 -24.68 -3.50 -16.87
C ARG A 49 -23.60 -3.81 -17.89
N ASP A 50 -24.04 -3.74 -19.14
CA ASP A 50 -23.29 -3.61 -20.37
C ASP A 50 -22.10 -2.64 -20.25
N GLY A 51 -20.96 -3.05 -20.81
CA GLY A 51 -19.76 -2.21 -20.84
C GLY A 51 -18.55 -2.91 -21.44
N ASP A 52 -18.70 -3.42 -22.67
CA ASP A 52 -17.58 -3.81 -23.54
C ASP A 52 -16.55 -2.67 -23.63
N GLY A 53 -15.38 -2.89 -23.02
CA GLY A 53 -14.23 -2.00 -23.04
C GLY A 53 -12.99 -2.82 -23.38
N PRO A 54 -12.01 -2.26 -24.11
CA PRO A 54 -11.00 -3.05 -24.80
C PRO A 54 -10.14 -3.79 -23.77
N HIS A 55 -10.30 -5.10 -23.71
CA HIS A 55 -9.42 -5.99 -22.98
C HIS A 55 -8.01 -5.87 -23.57
N ARG A 56 -7.26 -4.87 -23.10
CA ARG A 56 -5.81 -4.84 -23.23
C ARG A 56 -5.35 -6.16 -22.62
N HIS A 57 -4.81 -7.05 -23.46
CA HIS A 57 -4.02 -8.18 -23.01
C HIS A 57 -2.90 -7.64 -22.12
N ARG A 58 -3.20 -7.54 -20.82
CA ARG A 58 -2.26 -7.06 -19.81
C ARG A 58 -1.19 -8.12 -19.79
N ARG A 59 0.01 -7.79 -20.26
CA ARG A 59 1.12 -8.74 -20.31
C ARG A 59 1.31 -9.28 -18.90
N ARG A 60 1.10 -10.58 -18.70
CA ARG A 60 1.38 -11.28 -17.44
C ARG A 60 2.77 -10.85 -16.98
N ARG A 61 2.85 -10.13 -15.86
CA ARG A 61 4.16 -9.73 -15.32
C ARG A 61 4.79 -10.96 -14.70
N PRO A 62 6.06 -11.27 -15.01
CA PRO A 62 6.72 -12.42 -14.43
C PRO A 62 6.77 -12.27 -12.92
N LEU A 63 6.50 -13.36 -12.20
CA LEU A 63 6.72 -13.40 -10.75
C LEU A 63 8.23 -13.37 -10.48
N LEU A 64 8.64 -12.37 -9.70
CA LEU A 64 10.01 -12.29 -9.17
C LEU A 64 10.20 -13.29 -8.01
N PRO A 65 11.46 -13.67 -7.68
CA PRO A 65 11.75 -14.53 -6.54
C PRO A 65 11.19 -14.03 -5.22
N LEU A 66 11.12 -12.71 -5.03
CA LEU A 66 10.53 -12.12 -3.83
C LEU A 66 9.03 -12.43 -3.72
N HIS A 67 8.29 -12.37 -4.83
CA HIS A 67 6.87 -12.78 -4.86
C HIS A 67 6.72 -14.25 -4.50
N LEU A 68 7.57 -15.12 -5.07
CA LEU A 68 7.52 -16.55 -4.80
C LEU A 68 7.90 -16.90 -3.36
N ALA A 69 8.81 -16.14 -2.75
CA ALA A 69 9.13 -16.30 -1.35
C ALA A 69 7.88 -16.08 -0.49
N CYS A 70 7.13 -15.01 -0.76
CA CYS A 70 5.87 -14.69 -0.07
C CYS A 70 4.76 -15.72 -0.33
N ILE A 71 4.72 -16.34 -1.52
CA ILE A 71 3.75 -17.40 -1.84
C ILE A 71 4.12 -18.75 -1.21
N ALA A 72 5.40 -19.12 -1.23
CA ALA A 72 5.84 -20.48 -0.90
C ALA A 72 5.72 -20.84 0.58
N SER A 73 5.80 -19.84 1.49
CA SER A 73 5.68 -20.08 2.91
C SER A 73 5.26 -18.85 3.71
N ARG A 74 4.55 -19.10 4.82
CA ARG A 74 4.26 -18.11 5.87
C ARG A 74 5.50 -17.68 6.64
N ASP A 75 6.44 -18.62 6.81
CA ASP A 75 7.67 -18.46 7.59
C ASP A 75 8.89 -18.49 6.67
N VAL A 76 9.04 -17.41 5.89
CA VAL A 76 10.24 -17.23 5.09
C VAL A 76 11.39 -16.78 6.01
N PRO A 77 12.58 -17.40 5.94
CA PRO A 77 13.73 -16.95 6.70
C PRO A 77 14.07 -15.49 6.41
N LEU A 78 14.08 -14.66 7.46
CA LEU A 78 14.32 -13.21 7.33
C LEU A 78 15.67 -12.90 6.70
N ASP A 79 16.70 -13.70 6.98
CA ASP A 79 18.02 -13.57 6.38
C ASP A 79 17.97 -13.75 4.85
N PHE A 80 17.14 -14.69 4.39
CA PHE A 80 16.98 -14.96 2.97
C PHE A 80 16.24 -13.82 2.27
N LEU A 81 15.17 -13.28 2.89
CA LEU A 81 14.49 -12.09 2.38
C LEU A 81 15.42 -10.88 2.35
N ARG A 82 16.23 -10.66 3.40
CA ARG A 82 17.23 -9.60 3.43
C ARG A 82 18.25 -9.75 2.31
N ALA A 83 18.72 -10.97 2.05
CA ALA A 83 19.63 -11.24 0.95
C ALA A 83 18.99 -10.94 -0.41
N LEU A 84 17.72 -11.36 -0.62
CA LEU A 84 16.98 -11.07 -1.85
C LEU A 84 16.76 -9.57 -2.06
N LEU A 85 16.38 -8.84 -1.01
CA LEU A 85 16.20 -7.39 -1.06
C LEU A 85 17.53 -6.65 -1.25
N SER A 86 18.62 -7.17 -0.70
CA SER A 86 19.96 -6.59 -0.90
C SER A 86 20.46 -6.81 -2.33
N ALA A 87 20.14 -7.96 -2.92
CA ALA A 87 20.48 -8.25 -4.32
C ALA A 87 19.57 -7.51 -5.31
N HIS A 88 18.28 -7.37 -5.00
CA HIS A 88 17.30 -6.74 -5.89
C HIS A 88 16.19 -6.00 -5.10
N GLY A 89 16.53 -4.84 -4.52
CA GLY A 89 15.59 -4.04 -3.73
C GLY A 89 14.38 -3.55 -4.53
N ASP A 90 14.56 -3.31 -5.82
CA ASP A 90 13.48 -2.94 -6.75
C ASP A 90 12.39 -4.01 -6.89
N ALA A 91 12.65 -5.25 -6.47
CA ALA A 91 11.64 -6.30 -6.45
C ALA A 91 10.48 -5.95 -5.51
N ALA A 92 10.73 -5.19 -4.44
CA ALA A 92 9.70 -4.82 -3.45
C ALA A 92 8.62 -3.91 -4.03
N ARG A 93 8.95 -3.10 -5.05
CA ARG A 93 8.04 -2.18 -5.74
C ARG A 93 7.46 -2.74 -7.05
N ALA A 94 7.92 -3.90 -7.48
CA ALA A 94 7.48 -4.50 -8.73
C ALA A 94 6.19 -5.28 -8.48
N GLY A 95 5.10 -4.92 -9.16
CA GLY A 95 3.91 -5.78 -9.24
C GLY A 95 4.21 -7.03 -10.06
N GLY A 96 3.71 -8.17 -9.60
CA GLY A 96 3.93 -9.48 -10.23
C GLY A 96 2.68 -10.33 -10.30
N GLY A 97 2.70 -11.35 -11.15
CA GLY A 97 1.61 -12.32 -11.26
C GLY A 97 0.44 -11.85 -12.12
N GLU A 98 -0.74 -12.45 -11.88
CA GLU A 98 -1.96 -12.21 -12.66
C GLU A 98 -2.68 -10.92 -12.27
N HIS A 99 -2.41 -10.39 -11.07
CA HIS A 99 -3.13 -9.25 -10.48
C HIS A 99 -2.26 -8.03 -10.20
N ASP A 100 -1.05 -7.97 -10.79
CA ASP A 100 -0.08 -6.88 -10.56
C ASP A 100 0.22 -6.66 -9.06
N ALA A 101 0.12 -7.74 -8.27
CA ALA A 101 0.22 -7.71 -6.82
C ALA A 101 1.68 -7.51 -6.41
N LEU A 102 1.92 -6.52 -5.55
CA LEU A 102 3.23 -6.34 -4.91
C LEU A 102 3.56 -7.52 -3.98
N PRO A 103 4.85 -7.77 -3.66
CA PRO A 103 5.22 -8.79 -2.69
C PRO A 103 4.54 -8.60 -1.33
N LEU A 104 4.26 -7.35 -0.93
CA LEU A 104 3.53 -7.03 0.29
C LEU A 104 2.08 -7.53 0.24
N HIS A 105 1.39 -7.42 -0.89
CA HIS A 105 0.05 -7.98 -1.08
C HIS A 105 0.05 -9.48 -0.89
N LEU A 106 0.98 -10.18 -1.56
CA LEU A 106 1.12 -11.63 -1.46
C LEU A 106 1.52 -12.08 -0.06
N ALA A 107 2.38 -11.33 0.63
CA ALA A 107 2.75 -11.60 2.01
C ALA A 107 1.53 -11.52 2.94
N CYS A 108 0.69 -10.49 2.77
CA CYS A 108 -0.56 -10.37 3.52
C CYS A 108 -1.55 -11.49 3.16
N GLN A 109 -1.68 -11.81 1.86
CA GLN A 109 -2.59 -12.82 1.36
C GLN A 109 -2.26 -14.23 1.88
N HIS A 110 -0.98 -14.58 1.92
CA HIS A 110 -0.57 -15.91 2.38
C HIS A 110 -0.38 -15.99 3.90
N GLY A 111 -0.56 -14.89 4.63
CA GLY A 111 -0.41 -14.85 6.09
C GLY A 111 1.04 -14.91 6.55
N ALA A 112 1.92 -14.14 5.90
CA ALA A 112 3.32 -14.04 6.26
C ALA A 112 3.50 -13.44 7.67
N GLY A 113 4.53 -13.91 8.38
CA GLY A 113 4.86 -13.41 9.71
C GLY A 113 5.22 -11.91 9.74
N GLU A 114 5.09 -11.31 10.92
CA GLU A 114 5.38 -9.90 11.21
C GLU A 114 6.76 -9.47 10.69
N GLY A 115 7.80 -10.29 10.91
CA GLY A 115 9.15 -9.97 10.47
C GLY A 115 9.30 -9.84 8.95
N THR A 116 8.56 -10.67 8.19
CA THR A 116 8.54 -10.59 6.72
C THR A 116 7.88 -9.31 6.25
N VAL A 117 6.71 -8.99 6.82
CA VAL A 117 5.98 -7.75 6.51
C VAL A 117 6.81 -6.52 6.86
N ALA A 118 7.42 -6.51 8.05
CA ALA A 118 8.29 -5.41 8.49
C ALA A 118 9.49 -5.18 7.57
N LEU A 119 10.11 -6.26 7.05
CA LEU A 119 11.20 -6.15 6.08
C LEU A 119 10.73 -5.58 4.74
N LEU A 120 9.58 -6.04 4.23
CA LEU A 120 9.01 -5.52 2.99
C LEU A 120 8.63 -4.04 3.12
N LEU A 121 8.03 -3.66 4.26
CA LEU A 121 7.74 -2.26 4.57
C LEU A 121 8.99 -1.41 4.71
N SER A 122 10.06 -1.95 5.29
CA SER A 122 11.35 -1.24 5.37
C SER A 122 11.98 -1.01 4.00
N ALA A 123 11.76 -1.93 3.05
CA ALA A 123 12.26 -1.81 1.69
C ALA A 123 11.39 -0.88 0.81
N TYR A 124 10.07 -0.93 0.99
CA TYR A 124 9.13 -0.10 0.22
C TYR A 124 7.90 0.31 1.08
N PRO A 125 8.01 1.38 1.89
CA PRO A 125 6.94 1.84 2.77
C PRO A 125 5.67 2.25 2.02
N GLU A 126 5.83 2.86 0.85
CA GLU A 126 4.74 3.32 -0.01
C GLU A 126 3.88 2.17 -0.53
N GLY A 127 4.39 0.93 -0.50
CA GLY A 127 3.65 -0.28 -0.89
C GLY A 127 2.35 -0.50 -0.11
N THR A 128 2.21 0.11 1.07
CA THR A 128 0.94 0.10 1.85
C THR A 128 -0.19 0.91 1.22
N ARG A 129 0.14 1.80 0.29
CA ARG A 129 -0.80 2.71 -0.40
C ARG A 129 -1.09 2.27 -1.82
N GLU A 130 -0.30 1.34 -2.34
CA GLU A 130 -0.47 0.78 -3.67
C GLU A 130 -1.57 -0.26 -3.64
N THR A 131 -2.37 -0.29 -4.70
CA THR A 131 -3.47 -1.24 -4.84
C THR A 131 -3.16 -2.25 -5.93
N ASP A 132 -3.64 -3.48 -5.76
CA ASP A 132 -3.63 -4.49 -6.82
C ASP A 132 -4.67 -4.20 -7.94
N ASP A 133 -4.82 -5.16 -8.84
CA ASP A 133 -5.78 -5.09 -9.95
C ASP A 133 -7.25 -5.06 -9.54
N PHE A 134 -7.58 -5.43 -8.31
CA PHE A 134 -8.92 -5.32 -7.75
C PHE A 134 -9.09 -4.02 -6.94
N GLY A 135 -8.05 -3.19 -6.85
CA GLY A 135 -8.04 -2.01 -6.00
C GLY A 135 -7.84 -2.35 -4.52
N LEU A 136 -7.45 -3.58 -4.20
CA LEU A 136 -7.22 -3.99 -2.83
C LEU A 136 -5.85 -3.48 -2.39
N LEU A 137 -5.85 -2.73 -1.29
CA LEU A 137 -4.65 -2.47 -0.48
C LEU A 137 -4.20 -3.75 0.25
N PRO A 138 -2.92 -3.85 0.67
CA PRO A 138 -2.42 -4.99 1.43
C PRO A 138 -3.20 -5.25 2.72
N ILE A 139 -3.74 -4.20 3.35
CA ILE A 139 -4.55 -4.32 4.56
C ILE A 139 -5.86 -5.07 4.32
N HIS A 140 -6.49 -4.94 3.14
CA HIS A 140 -7.69 -5.73 2.82
C HIS A 140 -7.37 -7.22 2.81
N LEU A 141 -6.27 -7.60 2.15
CA LEU A 141 -5.82 -8.99 2.10
C LEU A 141 -5.43 -9.50 3.50
N ALA A 142 -4.73 -8.68 4.28
CA ALA A 142 -4.32 -9.04 5.64
C ALA A 142 -5.52 -9.36 6.54
N VAL A 143 -6.60 -8.58 6.46
CA VAL A 143 -7.77 -8.79 7.31
C VAL A 143 -8.64 -9.95 6.84
N THR A 144 -8.79 -10.13 5.53
CA THR A 144 -9.52 -11.25 4.92
C THR A 144 -8.87 -12.58 5.28
N GLU A 145 -7.54 -12.64 5.25
CA GLU A 145 -6.78 -13.87 5.47
C GLU A 145 -6.43 -14.13 6.95
N GLY A 146 -6.86 -13.23 7.84
CA GLY A 146 -6.68 -13.42 9.28
C GLY A 146 -5.23 -13.24 9.73
N ALA A 147 -4.49 -12.32 9.09
CA ALA A 147 -3.15 -11.95 9.51
C ALA A 147 -3.14 -11.52 10.98
N SER A 148 -2.00 -11.70 11.66
CA SER A 148 -1.90 -11.36 13.08
C SER A 148 -2.19 -9.88 13.35
N THR A 149 -2.67 -9.58 14.55
CA THR A 149 -2.94 -8.20 14.97
C THR A 149 -1.71 -7.30 14.86
N ALA A 150 -0.53 -7.85 15.10
CA ALA A 150 0.75 -7.15 14.90
C ALA A 150 0.99 -6.76 13.44
N VAL A 151 0.67 -7.63 12.47
CA VAL A 151 0.80 -7.31 11.04
C VAL A 151 -0.17 -6.18 10.66
N VAL A 152 -1.42 -6.25 11.12
CA VAL A 152 -2.42 -5.21 10.85
C VAL A 152 -2.00 -3.87 11.48
N ASP A 153 -1.51 -3.88 12.73
CA ASP A 153 -1.00 -2.68 13.41
C ASP A 153 0.19 -2.06 12.65
N LEU A 154 1.13 -2.88 12.15
CA LEU A 154 2.25 -2.38 11.33
C LEU A 154 1.79 -1.70 10.03
N LEU A 155 0.81 -2.30 9.34
CA LEU A 155 0.22 -1.72 8.13
C LEU A 155 -0.48 -0.39 8.44
N LEU A 156 -1.25 -0.34 9.53
CA LEU A 156 -1.97 0.87 9.96
C LEU A 156 -1.04 1.98 10.41
N ARG A 157 0.04 1.68 11.14
CA ARG A 157 1.06 2.69 11.51
C ARG A 157 1.70 3.33 10.28
N SER A 158 1.89 2.53 9.23
CA SER A 158 2.48 3.00 7.97
C SER A 158 1.47 3.78 7.13
N HIS A 159 0.20 3.34 7.11
CA HIS A 159 -0.87 4.01 6.38
C HIS A 159 -2.22 3.98 7.15
N PRO A 160 -2.44 4.94 8.08
CA PRO A 160 -3.65 4.95 8.92
C PRO A 160 -4.94 5.12 8.12
N ALA A 161 -4.88 5.96 7.08
CA ALA A 161 -6.02 6.19 6.17
C ALA A 161 -6.42 4.93 5.37
N GLY A 162 -5.55 3.91 5.31
CA GLY A 162 -5.86 2.62 4.71
C GLY A 162 -7.03 1.90 5.39
N ALA A 163 -7.26 2.16 6.69
CA ALA A 163 -8.39 1.58 7.43
C ALA A 163 -9.77 1.92 6.85
N ARG A 164 -9.87 3.02 6.08
CA ARG A 164 -11.12 3.50 5.48
C ARG A 164 -11.08 3.54 3.96
N ALA A 165 -9.95 3.14 3.38
CA ALA A 165 -9.77 3.22 1.94
C ALA A 165 -10.64 2.14 1.27
N PRO A 166 -11.56 2.52 0.38
CA PRO A 166 -12.37 1.56 -0.33
C PRO A 166 -11.59 0.91 -1.48
N ASP A 167 -11.86 -0.37 -1.73
CA ASP A 167 -11.44 -1.07 -2.93
C ASP A 167 -12.31 -0.69 -4.16
N ARG A 168 -12.15 -1.37 -5.30
CA ARG A 168 -13.01 -1.13 -6.49
C ARG A 168 -14.47 -1.51 -6.28
N ARG A 169 -14.76 -2.43 -5.37
CA ARG A 169 -16.12 -2.84 -4.99
C ARG A 169 -16.74 -1.89 -3.96
N LYS A 170 -16.00 -0.88 -3.51
CA LYS A 170 -16.36 0.07 -2.45
C LYS A 170 -16.42 -0.58 -1.06
N ASN A 171 -15.79 -1.74 -0.90
CA ASN A 171 -15.62 -2.39 0.37
C ASN A 171 -14.40 -1.79 1.08
N THR A 172 -14.55 -1.55 2.37
CA THR A 172 -13.47 -1.14 3.27
C THR A 172 -12.89 -2.36 3.99
N PRO A 173 -11.70 -2.26 4.61
CA PRO A 173 -11.15 -3.37 5.39
C PRO A 173 -12.09 -3.86 6.50
N LEU A 174 -12.89 -2.96 7.10
CA LEU A 174 -13.89 -3.32 8.11
C LEU A 174 -14.99 -4.24 7.55
N ASP A 175 -15.39 -4.06 6.28
CA ASP A 175 -16.40 -4.90 5.64
C ASP A 175 -15.90 -6.33 5.47
N TYR A 176 -14.61 -6.50 5.16
CA TYR A 176 -13.96 -7.81 5.06
C TYR A 176 -13.80 -8.50 6.41
N VAL A 177 -13.51 -7.75 7.48
CA VAL A 177 -13.48 -8.29 8.85
C VAL A 177 -14.86 -8.81 9.25
N GLY A 178 -15.92 -8.11 8.83
CA GLY A 178 -17.31 -8.52 9.05
C GLY A 178 -17.66 -9.90 8.50
N ALA A 179 -17.11 -10.22 7.33
CA ALA A 179 -17.30 -11.48 6.63
C ALA A 179 -16.34 -12.61 7.07
N SER A 180 -15.31 -12.29 7.85
CA SER A 180 -14.25 -13.22 8.23
C SER A 180 -14.51 -13.92 9.57
N PHE A 181 -14.05 -15.17 9.71
CA PHE A 181 -14.24 -16.01 10.91
C PHE A 181 -12.94 -16.25 11.70
N HIS A 182 -12.08 -15.24 11.82
CA HIS A 182 -10.78 -15.37 12.48
C HIS A 182 -10.86 -15.10 13.99
N PRO A 183 -10.04 -15.77 14.83
CA PRO A 183 -10.08 -15.61 16.28
C PRO A 183 -9.67 -14.21 16.76
N ASN A 184 -8.93 -13.48 15.93
CA ASN A 184 -8.46 -12.11 16.19
C ASN A 184 -9.39 -11.03 15.60
N ARG A 185 -10.59 -11.40 15.13
CA ARG A 185 -11.55 -10.48 14.51
C ARG A 185 -11.85 -9.24 15.36
N ASP A 186 -12.16 -9.44 16.64
CA ASP A 186 -12.59 -8.34 17.52
C ASP A 186 -11.43 -7.35 17.75
N GLU A 187 -10.22 -7.87 17.94
CA GLU A 187 -9.01 -7.05 18.10
C GLU A 187 -8.69 -6.27 16.81
N VAL A 188 -8.76 -6.93 15.65
CA VAL A 188 -8.54 -6.28 14.34
C VAL A 188 -9.60 -5.22 14.06
N THR A 189 -10.87 -5.48 14.41
CA THR A 189 -11.96 -4.51 14.28
C THR A 189 -11.66 -3.26 15.11
N ALA A 190 -11.28 -3.44 16.36
CA ALA A 190 -10.94 -2.32 17.25
C ALA A 190 -9.75 -1.49 16.71
N LEU A 191 -8.72 -2.14 16.15
CA LEU A 191 -7.59 -1.44 15.53
C LEU A 191 -8.01 -0.62 14.31
N LEU A 192 -8.83 -1.19 13.43
CA LEU A 192 -9.34 -0.49 12.25
C LEU A 192 -10.23 0.69 12.61
N GLU A 193 -11.12 0.51 13.59
CA GLU A 193 -11.97 1.59 14.10
C GLU A 193 -11.15 2.72 14.74
N GLY A 194 -10.14 2.37 15.54
CA GLY A 194 -9.21 3.33 16.13
C GLY A 194 -8.48 4.16 15.07
N ALA A 195 -7.86 3.49 14.10
CA ALA A 195 -7.17 4.15 13.00
C ALA A 195 -8.11 5.00 12.12
N ALA A 196 -9.37 4.57 11.96
CA ALA A 196 -10.38 5.32 11.23
C ALA A 196 -10.77 6.64 11.93
N ILE A 197 -10.76 6.68 13.26
CA ILE A 197 -11.00 7.88 14.07
C ILE A 197 -9.79 8.82 13.97
N GLU A 198 -8.58 8.30 14.19
CA GLU A 198 -7.34 9.07 14.10
C GLU A 198 -7.16 9.71 12.72
N GLY A 199 -7.49 8.98 11.66
CA GLY A 199 -7.45 9.51 10.29
C GLY A 199 -8.37 10.71 10.08
N ARG A 200 -9.56 10.73 10.70
CA ARG A 200 -10.49 11.87 10.63
C ARG A 200 -9.94 13.09 11.34
N GLU A 201 -9.41 12.89 12.55
CA GLU A 201 -8.84 13.97 13.35
C GLU A 201 -7.62 14.58 12.67
N GLU A 202 -6.74 13.75 12.07
CA GLU A 202 -5.58 14.25 11.35
C GLU A 202 -5.98 15.01 10.08
N GLU A 203 -6.96 14.53 9.33
CA GLU A 203 -7.49 15.23 8.15
C GLU A 203 -8.11 16.57 8.52
N GLU A 204 -8.92 16.60 9.59
CA GLU A 204 -9.53 17.83 10.09
C GLU A 204 -8.45 18.81 10.60
N ARG A 205 -7.44 18.32 11.31
CA ARG A 205 -6.30 19.13 11.76
C ARG A 205 -5.52 19.72 10.58
N ARG A 206 -5.33 18.94 9.51
CA ARG A 206 -4.68 19.42 8.27
C ARG A 206 -5.53 20.48 7.58
N ARG A 207 -6.86 20.31 7.53
CA ARG A 207 -7.80 21.30 6.99
C ARG A 207 -7.71 22.62 7.76
N ARG A 208 -7.81 22.60 9.09
CA ARG A 208 -7.69 23.80 9.94
C ARG A 208 -6.35 24.52 9.75
N ARG A 209 -5.24 23.78 9.59
CA ARG A 209 -3.92 24.37 9.28
C ARG A 209 -3.87 25.05 7.92
N ARG A 210 -4.50 24.47 6.88
CA ARG A 210 -4.58 25.08 5.54
C ARG A 210 -5.42 26.36 5.56
N GLU A 211 -6.56 26.33 6.24
CA GLU A 211 -7.45 27.49 6.40
C GLU A 211 -6.73 28.63 7.17
N SER A 212 -6.06 28.33 8.28
CA SER A 212 -5.27 29.31 9.03
C SER A 212 -4.07 29.87 8.25
N ALA A 213 -3.39 29.06 7.43
CA ALA A 213 -2.32 29.52 6.56
C ALA A 213 -2.83 30.47 5.44
N ALA A 214 -4.02 30.21 4.91
CA ALA A 214 -4.68 31.08 3.93
C ALA A 214 -5.11 32.43 4.57
N GLU A 215 -5.63 32.40 5.80
CA GLU A 215 -5.97 33.61 6.56
C GLU A 215 -4.72 34.45 6.88
N GLY A 216 -3.61 33.81 7.25
CA GLY A 216 -2.32 34.48 7.46
C GLY A 216 -1.83 35.23 6.21
N GLN A 217 -1.92 34.62 5.02
CA GLN A 217 -1.53 35.26 3.76
C GLN A 217 -2.47 36.42 3.34
N GLY A 218 -3.76 36.34 3.67
CA GLY A 218 -4.71 37.44 3.46
C GLY A 218 -4.36 38.71 4.25
N TYR A 219 -3.93 38.55 5.50
CA TYR A 219 -3.48 39.66 6.35
C TYR A 219 -2.19 40.32 5.83
N TYR A 220 -1.19 39.52 5.42
CA TYR A 220 0.08 40.05 4.90
C TYR A 220 -0.09 40.77 3.55
N THR A 221 -0.99 40.29 2.68
CA THR A 221 -1.26 40.94 1.38
C THR A 221 -2.05 42.24 1.55
N PHE A 222 -3.07 42.29 2.41
CA PHE A 222 -3.81 43.53 2.70
C PHE A 222 -2.92 44.60 3.36
N SER A 223 -2.06 44.23 4.31
CA SER A 223 -1.11 45.15 4.94
C SER A 223 -0.08 45.70 3.95
N SER A 224 0.42 44.86 3.04
CA SER A 224 1.40 45.27 2.01
C SER A 224 0.79 46.22 0.98
N VAL A 225 -0.46 45.97 0.56
CA VAL A 225 -1.19 46.83 -0.39
C VAL A 225 -1.58 48.17 0.26
N ALA A 226 -1.96 48.17 1.55
CA ALA A 226 -2.27 49.40 2.28
C ALA A 226 -1.02 50.30 2.49
N LYS A 227 0.16 49.69 2.67
CA LYS A 227 1.42 50.45 2.77
C LYS A 227 1.84 51.05 1.43
N ALA A 228 1.64 50.32 0.33
CA ALA A 228 1.92 50.81 -1.02
C ALA A 228 0.95 51.92 -1.46
N SER A 229 -0.33 51.87 -1.06
CA SER A 229 -1.29 52.93 -1.40
C SER A 229 -1.08 54.22 -0.60
N GLY A 230 -0.63 54.12 0.65
CA GLY A 230 -0.27 55.28 1.49
C GLY A 230 0.95 56.06 0.97
N GLU A 231 1.98 55.37 0.47
CA GLU A 231 3.18 56.02 -0.10
C GLU A 231 2.90 56.73 -1.44
N VAL A 232 1.99 56.18 -2.27
CA VAL A 232 1.57 56.81 -3.53
C VAL A 232 0.66 58.01 -3.27
N ALA A 233 -0.24 57.92 -2.29
CA ALA A 233 -1.08 59.05 -1.89
C ALA A 233 -0.26 60.22 -1.31
N GLY A 234 0.78 59.93 -0.52
CA GLY A 234 1.69 60.96 0.01
C GLY A 234 2.49 61.70 -1.08
N ARG A 235 2.99 60.97 -2.08
CA ARG A 235 3.73 61.55 -3.22
C ARG A 235 2.86 62.39 -4.15
N ILE A 236 1.57 62.07 -4.31
CA ILE A 236 0.64 62.84 -5.13
C ILE A 236 0.25 64.16 -4.43
N ILE A 237 0.18 64.17 -3.09
CA ILE A 237 -0.11 65.39 -2.32
C ILE A 237 1.07 66.38 -2.35
N GLU A 238 2.32 65.90 -2.29
CA GLU A 238 3.49 66.78 -2.46
C GLU A 238 3.57 67.41 -3.86
N LEU A 239 3.12 66.71 -4.91
CA LEU A 239 3.12 67.23 -6.27
C LEU A 239 2.03 68.31 -6.52
N ILE A 240 0.98 68.34 -5.69
CA ILE A 240 -0.17 69.25 -5.83
C ILE A 240 -0.02 70.50 -4.92
N VAL A 241 0.75 70.42 -3.83
CA VAL A 241 0.89 71.52 -2.86
C VAL A 241 2.09 72.44 -3.14
N GLY A 242 3.02 72.07 -4.03
CA GLY A 242 3.94 73.02 -4.66
C GLY A 242 4.98 73.66 -3.75
N VAL A 243 6.22 73.19 -3.91
CA VAL A 243 7.44 74.02 -3.89
C VAL A 243 8.09 73.86 -5.26
#